data_AF-A0A831XY94-F1
#
_entry.id   AF-A0A831XY94-F1
#
_cell.length_a   1.000
_cell.length_b   1.000
_cell.length_c   1.000
_cell.angle_alpha   90.00
_cell.angle_beta   90.00
_cell.angle_gamma   90.00
#
_symmetry.space_group_name_H-M   'P 1'
#
loop_
_entity.id
_entity.type
_entity.pdbx_description
1 polymer ?
#
loop_
_entity_poly.entity_id
_entity_poly.type
_entity_poly.pdbx_seq_one_letter_code
_entity_poly.pdbx_strand_id
1 'polypeptide(L)'
;MDLLCAARLSCTPADHRGEAERAGELYPQEAILERIVEVPGEALRALASLRNNGIKNRAFGFLSGSLLVDCSGGSGVCRQLQAMARAGLAEGLGDFYYVPHTALNEKLLDYLPVEDEGAQQIKRPYAVSLSGISGGDPIEAFTGYVGSAGYFMWGKVEKILTKISFIPQLINKYNTQIDILIKLENKYIISIKYMDITRTVHMGFSAVNDYLRYGVDYAVLMHPYVNPGVHRSVANRLAELEISPSGYMALDLVNEILYIYRFPRHNTYLSKYISSHSQSMALRSYIESL
;
A
#
# COMPACT_ATOMS: atom_id res chain seq x y z
N MET A 1 11.57 17.52 11.13
CA MET A 1 10.39 17.09 10.36
C MET A 1 9.27 16.75 11.32
N ASP A 2 8.04 17.06 10.93
CA ASP A 2 6.86 16.95 11.76
C ASP A 2 5.97 15.78 11.32
N LEU A 3 6.15 14.61 11.96
CA LEU A 3 5.35 13.41 11.65
C LEU A 3 3.87 13.57 12.05
N LEU A 4 3.54 14.56 12.89
CA LEU A 4 2.16 14.82 13.31
C LEU A 4 1.33 15.53 12.24
N CYS A 5 1.92 15.88 11.07
CA CYS A 5 1.13 16.27 9.91
C CYS A 5 0.12 15.19 9.53
N ALA A 6 0.47 13.90 9.74
CA ALA A 6 -0.38 12.78 9.35
C ALA A 6 -1.65 12.72 10.22
N ALA A 7 -1.50 12.91 11.54
CA ALA A 7 -2.62 12.98 12.47
C ALA A 7 -3.53 14.19 12.24
N ARG A 8 -2.95 15.32 11.80
CA ARG A 8 -3.68 16.53 11.41
C ARG A 8 -4.28 16.47 10.00
N LEU A 9 -3.98 15.41 9.25
CA LEU A 9 -4.36 15.25 7.84
C LEU A 9 -3.90 16.41 6.96
N SER A 10 -2.71 16.95 7.22
CA SER A 10 -2.17 18.13 6.55
C SER A 10 -0.76 17.92 5.95
N CYS A 11 -0.39 16.66 5.64
CA CYS A 11 0.92 16.39 5.04
C CYS A 11 0.92 16.79 3.57
N THR A 12 1.85 17.67 3.22
CA THR A 12 2.15 18.08 1.84
C THR A 12 3.00 17.02 1.14
N PRO A 13 3.21 17.10 -0.20
CA PRO A 13 4.13 16.22 -0.90
C PRO A 13 5.55 16.22 -0.32
N ALA A 14 6.03 17.38 0.16
CA ALA A 14 7.35 17.50 0.77
C ALA A 14 7.44 16.77 2.12
N ASP A 15 6.37 16.77 2.92
CA ASP A 15 6.32 16.05 4.19
C ASP A 15 6.38 14.54 3.97
N HIS A 16 5.64 14.01 2.97
CA HIS A 16 5.70 12.59 2.60
C HIS A 16 7.09 12.18 2.13
N ARG A 17 7.74 13.02 1.32
CA ARG A 17 9.11 12.77 0.85
C ARG A 17 10.11 12.72 2.00
N GLY A 18 10.11 13.78 2.81
CA GLY A 18 11.03 13.89 3.95
C GLY A 18 10.83 12.75 4.94
N GLU A 19 9.59 12.29 5.11
CA GLU A 19 9.27 11.15 5.96
C GLU A 19 9.94 9.88 5.43
N ALA A 20 9.72 9.58 4.14
CA ALA A 20 10.25 8.39 3.52
C ALA A 20 11.80 8.36 3.52
N GLU A 21 12.44 9.49 3.22
CA GLU A 21 13.90 9.64 3.22
C GLU A 21 14.48 9.40 4.62
N ARG A 22 13.93 10.08 5.64
CA ARG A 22 14.36 9.87 7.05
C ARG A 22 14.11 8.43 7.49
N ALA A 23 12.99 7.83 7.10
CA ALA A 23 12.68 6.45 7.45
C ALA A 23 13.74 5.49 6.89
N GLY A 24 14.14 5.68 5.63
CA GLY A 24 15.22 4.91 5.01
C GLY A 24 16.58 5.07 5.69
N GLU A 25 16.89 6.27 6.18
CA GLU A 25 18.13 6.56 6.90
C GLU A 25 18.17 5.97 8.32
N LEU A 26 17.09 6.12 9.08
CA LEU A 26 17.05 5.71 10.49
C LEU A 26 16.71 4.23 10.69
N TYR A 27 15.99 3.65 9.73
CA TYR A 27 15.47 2.29 9.79
C TYR A 27 15.82 1.50 8.53
N PRO A 28 17.11 1.39 8.16
CA PRO A 28 17.50 0.61 7.00
C PRO A 28 17.12 -0.86 7.19
N GLN A 29 16.81 -1.53 6.08
CA GLN A 29 16.25 -2.88 6.08
C GLN A 29 17.15 -3.88 6.82
N GLU A 30 18.47 -3.75 6.68
CA GLU A 30 19.47 -4.60 7.32
C GLU A 30 19.42 -4.47 8.84
N ALA A 31 19.40 -3.24 9.36
CA ALA A 31 19.32 -3.00 10.81
C ALA A 31 17.98 -3.46 11.39
N ILE A 32 16.89 -3.34 10.63
CA ILE A 32 15.57 -3.82 11.02
C ILE A 32 15.57 -5.37 11.14
N LEU A 33 16.21 -6.07 10.19
CA LEU A 33 16.34 -7.53 10.23
C LEU A 33 17.18 -8.00 11.43
N GLU A 34 18.23 -7.27 11.81
CA GLU A 34 19.02 -7.60 12.99
C GLU A 34 18.23 -7.42 14.29
N ARG A 35 17.45 -6.34 14.39
CA ARG A 35 16.66 -6.02 15.60
C ARG A 35 15.46 -6.92 15.81
N ILE A 36 14.95 -7.56 14.75
CA ILE A 36 13.71 -8.33 14.83
C ILE A 36 13.80 -9.53 15.78
N VAL A 37 15.01 -10.08 15.96
CA VAL A 37 15.26 -11.21 16.87
C VAL A 37 15.10 -10.84 18.34
N GLU A 38 15.22 -9.55 18.67
CA GLU A 38 15.07 -9.03 20.03
C GLU A 38 13.61 -8.71 20.37
N VAL A 39 12.71 -8.77 19.38
CA VAL A 39 11.31 -8.39 19.55
C VAL A 39 10.47 -9.59 19.99
N PRO A 40 9.67 -9.46 21.06
CA PRO A 40 8.76 -10.52 21.47
C PRO A 40 7.81 -10.93 20.34
N GLY A 41 7.55 -12.24 20.17
CA GLY A 41 6.68 -12.74 19.08
C GLY A 41 5.28 -12.13 19.05
N GLU A 42 4.72 -11.75 20.20
CA GLU A 42 3.45 -10.99 20.27
C GLU A 42 3.54 -9.59 19.63
N ALA A 43 4.69 -8.93 19.76
CA ALA A 43 4.94 -7.65 19.13
C ALA A 43 5.20 -7.78 17.62
N LEU A 44 5.79 -8.90 17.18
CA LEU A 44 5.92 -9.20 15.75
C LEU A 44 4.55 -9.47 15.08
N ARG A 45 3.62 -10.14 15.79
CA ARG A 45 2.22 -10.29 15.34
C ARG A 45 1.50 -8.96 15.13
N ALA A 46 1.89 -7.91 15.87
CA ALA A 46 1.34 -6.58 15.68
C ALA A 46 1.72 -5.96 14.33
N LEU A 47 2.92 -6.23 13.80
CA LEU A 47 3.31 -5.76 12.46
C LEU A 47 2.43 -6.37 11.37
N ALA A 48 2.16 -7.68 11.45
CA ALA A 48 1.23 -8.35 10.54
C ALA A 48 -0.19 -7.76 10.65
N SER A 49 -0.66 -7.51 11.87
CA SER A 49 -1.97 -6.88 12.12
C SER A 49 -2.04 -5.45 11.55
N LEU A 50 -0.96 -4.68 11.65
CA LEU A 50 -0.85 -3.35 11.05
C LEU A 50 -0.90 -3.43 9.53
N ARG A 51 -0.14 -4.33 8.90
CA ARG A 51 -0.18 -4.46 7.43
C ARG A 51 -1.55 -4.88 6.90
N ASN A 52 -2.30 -5.67 7.66
CA ASN A 52 -3.61 -6.19 7.28
C ASN A 52 -4.78 -5.27 7.72
N ASN A 53 -4.51 -4.09 8.26
CA ASN A 53 -5.54 -3.17 8.76
C ASN A 53 -6.44 -3.81 9.85
N GLY A 54 -5.86 -4.73 10.62
CA GLY A 54 -6.51 -5.51 11.68
C GLY A 54 -6.63 -4.77 13.01
N ILE A 55 -6.05 -3.58 13.14
CA ILE A 55 -6.04 -2.81 14.39
C ILE A 55 -7.33 -1.99 14.59
N LYS A 56 -7.76 -1.87 15.85
CA LYS A 56 -8.90 -1.01 16.24
C LYS A 56 -8.51 0.45 16.44
N ASN A 57 -7.23 0.71 16.72
CA ASN A 57 -6.68 2.04 16.91
C ASN A 57 -6.89 2.89 15.64
N ARG A 58 -6.99 4.21 15.81
CA ARG A 58 -6.86 5.11 14.66
C ARG A 58 -5.42 5.06 14.20
N ALA A 59 -5.21 5.02 12.90
CA ALA A 59 -3.89 5.13 12.32
C ALA A 59 -3.95 5.97 11.06
N PHE A 60 -2.89 6.75 10.87
CA PHE A 60 -2.68 7.63 9.74
C PHE A 60 -1.50 7.10 8.96
N GLY A 61 -1.53 7.22 7.64
CA GLY A 61 -0.45 6.73 6.79
C GLY A 61 0.32 7.84 6.09
N PHE A 62 1.48 7.47 5.60
CA PHE A 62 2.26 8.24 4.63
C PHE A 62 2.23 7.53 3.28
N LEU A 63 2.54 8.24 2.18
CA LEU A 63 2.61 7.63 0.85
C LEU A 63 3.66 6.52 0.77
N SER A 64 4.71 6.58 1.59
CA SER A 64 5.72 5.52 1.72
C SER A 64 5.16 4.19 2.23
N GLY A 65 3.98 4.18 2.86
CA GLY A 65 3.42 3.03 3.57
C GLY A 65 3.74 2.99 5.06
N SER A 66 4.48 3.97 5.58
CA SER A 66 4.66 4.13 7.03
C SER A 66 3.34 4.49 7.71
N LEU A 67 3.24 4.19 9.01
CA LEU A 67 2.03 4.40 9.81
C LEU A 67 2.32 5.20 11.08
N LEU A 68 1.38 6.07 11.45
CA LEU A 68 1.33 6.74 12.74
C LEU A 68 0.07 6.27 13.48
N VAL A 69 0.25 5.50 14.54
CA VAL A 69 -0.84 4.87 15.30
C VAL A 69 -1.14 5.69 16.55
N ASP A 70 -2.42 6.02 16.74
CA ASP A 70 -2.93 6.73 17.92
C ASP A 70 -3.12 5.76 19.10
N CYS A 71 -2.40 6.05 20.17
CA CYS A 71 -2.36 5.29 21.41
C CYS A 71 -2.84 6.08 22.64
N SER A 72 -3.44 7.25 22.46
CA SER A 72 -4.05 8.06 23.53
C SER A 72 -5.04 7.27 24.41
N GLY A 73 -5.74 6.30 23.83
CA GLY A 73 -6.69 5.43 24.54
C GLY A 73 -6.07 4.23 25.28
N GLY A 74 -4.75 4.08 25.31
CA GLY A 74 -4.00 3.10 26.11
C GLY A 74 -4.30 1.61 25.84
N SER A 75 -5.04 1.29 24.77
CA SER A 75 -5.55 -0.07 24.48
C SER A 75 -5.25 -0.50 23.04
N GLY A 76 -5.44 -1.79 22.77
CA GLY A 76 -5.17 -2.39 21.46
C GLY A 76 -3.69 -2.72 21.27
N VAL A 77 -3.13 -2.30 20.14
CA VAL A 77 -1.76 -2.67 19.69
C VAL A 77 -0.65 -1.87 20.39
N CYS A 78 -1.01 -0.91 21.24
CA CYS A 78 -0.07 0.08 21.80
C CYS A 78 1.02 -0.50 22.68
N ARG A 79 0.73 -1.56 23.45
CA ARG A 79 1.76 -2.23 24.26
C ARG A 79 2.80 -2.93 23.38
N GLN A 80 2.35 -3.53 22.28
CA GLN A 80 3.21 -4.14 21.28
C GLN A 80 4.06 -3.09 20.56
N LEU A 81 3.47 -1.95 20.20
CA LEU A 81 4.20 -0.83 19.61
C LEU A 81 5.26 -0.26 20.56
N GLN A 82 4.97 -0.20 21.86
CA GLN A 82 5.97 0.19 22.87
C GLN A 82 7.15 -0.79 22.91
N ALA A 83 6.89 -2.11 22.86
CA ALA A 83 7.94 -3.11 22.81
C ALA A 83 8.78 -2.98 21.51
N MET A 84 8.13 -2.76 20.37
CA MET A 84 8.81 -2.51 19.10
C MET A 84 9.66 -1.23 19.12
N ALA A 85 9.18 -0.18 19.77
CA ALA A 85 9.94 1.06 19.91
C ALA A 85 11.21 0.86 20.75
N ARG A 86 11.13 0.06 21.83
CA ARG A 86 12.31 -0.30 22.64
C ARG A 86 13.35 -1.10 21.86
N ALA A 87 12.91 -1.91 20.91
CA ALA A 87 13.78 -2.66 20.01
C ALA A 87 14.20 -1.86 18.76
N GLY A 88 13.81 -0.59 18.65
CA GLY A 88 14.19 0.26 17.51
C GLY A 88 13.52 -0.11 16.18
N LEU A 89 12.33 -0.75 16.22
CA LEU A 89 11.48 -0.99 15.04
C LEU A 89 10.36 0.05 14.87
N ALA A 90 10.17 0.92 15.87
CA ALA A 90 9.18 1.98 15.89
C ALA A 90 9.71 3.20 16.68
N GLU A 91 9.00 4.32 16.64
CA GLU A 91 9.32 5.53 17.41
C GLU A 91 8.10 5.97 18.22
N GLY A 92 8.29 6.26 19.51
CA GLY A 92 7.25 6.85 20.35
C GLY A 92 7.24 8.37 20.22
N LEU A 93 6.08 8.96 19.99
CA LEU A 93 5.85 10.39 19.76
C LEU A 93 4.71 10.88 20.65
N GLY A 94 4.93 10.89 21.96
CA GLY A 94 3.88 11.17 22.94
C GLY A 94 2.80 10.09 22.90
N ASP A 95 1.58 10.47 22.54
CA ASP A 95 0.43 9.55 22.43
C ASP A 95 0.43 8.74 21.13
N PHE A 96 1.40 8.94 20.24
CA PHE A 96 1.49 8.24 18.97
C PHE A 96 2.69 7.31 18.90
N TYR A 97 2.57 6.27 18.08
CA TYR A 97 3.68 5.43 17.68
C TYR A 97 3.82 5.46 16.16
N TYR A 98 5.00 5.86 15.71
CA TYR A 98 5.38 5.84 14.31
C TYR A 98 6.03 4.49 13.98
N VAL A 99 5.57 3.85 12.90
CA VAL A 99 6.09 2.59 12.38
C VAL A 99 6.56 2.85 10.94
N PRO A 100 7.86 2.74 10.65
CA PRO A 100 8.40 3.03 9.33
C PRO A 100 7.99 1.94 8.32
N HIS A 101 7.86 2.33 7.06
CA HIS A 101 7.53 1.42 5.95
C HIS A 101 8.54 0.27 5.80
N THR A 102 9.79 0.47 6.21
CA THR A 102 10.83 -0.58 6.19
C THR A 102 10.55 -1.69 7.20
N ALA A 103 9.96 -1.37 8.36
CA ALA A 103 9.48 -2.36 9.34
C ALA A 103 8.17 -3.04 8.92
N LEU A 104 7.44 -2.46 7.98
CA LEU A 104 6.23 -3.03 7.37
C LEU A 104 6.51 -3.71 6.02
N ASN A 105 7.78 -3.83 5.64
CA ASN A 105 8.18 -4.44 4.37
C ASN A 105 7.78 -5.92 4.35
N GLU A 106 7.24 -6.36 3.23
CA GLU A 106 6.80 -7.72 3.01
C GLU A 106 7.87 -8.77 3.20
N LYS A 107 9.10 -8.51 2.73
CA LYS A 107 10.21 -9.45 2.91
C LYS A 107 10.41 -9.79 4.37
N LEU A 108 10.21 -8.83 5.27
CA LEU A 108 10.32 -9.05 6.71
C LEU A 108 9.19 -9.94 7.22
N LEU A 109 7.95 -9.59 6.84
CA LEU A 109 6.73 -10.18 7.38
C LEU A 109 6.52 -11.63 6.94
N ASP A 110 6.94 -11.97 5.72
CA ASP A 110 6.81 -13.34 5.20
C ASP A 110 7.74 -14.34 5.90
N TYR A 111 8.80 -13.86 6.55
CA TYR A 111 9.72 -14.70 7.35
C TYR A 111 9.39 -14.69 8.85
N LEU A 112 8.38 -13.93 9.27
CA LEU A 112 7.96 -13.96 10.66
C LEU A 112 7.29 -15.30 10.99
N PRO A 113 7.62 -15.93 12.13
CA PRO A 113 6.98 -17.15 12.61
C PRO A 113 5.59 -16.82 13.20
N VAL A 114 4.76 -16.16 12.41
CA VAL A 114 3.40 -15.78 12.77
C VAL A 114 2.48 -16.72 12.01
N GLU A 115 1.73 -17.54 12.75
CA GLU A 115 0.64 -18.31 12.15
C GLU A 115 -0.29 -17.33 11.43
N ASP A 116 -0.58 -17.61 10.16
CA ASP A 116 -1.47 -16.82 9.33
C ASP A 116 -2.87 -16.89 9.98
N GLU A 117 -3.18 -15.93 10.84
CA GLU A 117 -4.51 -15.75 11.39
C GLU A 117 -5.40 -15.39 10.19
N GLY A 118 -6.02 -16.41 9.61
CA GLY A 118 -6.71 -16.33 8.32
C GLY A 118 -7.66 -15.15 8.21
N ALA A 119 -7.88 -14.68 6.98
CA ALA A 119 -8.86 -13.67 6.57
C ALA A 119 -9.26 -12.66 7.68
N GLN A 120 -8.30 -11.97 8.29
CA GLN A 120 -8.61 -10.91 9.25
C GLN A 120 -9.49 -9.86 8.55
N GLN A 121 -10.68 -9.63 9.10
CA GLN A 121 -11.58 -8.58 8.62
C GLN A 121 -10.95 -7.22 8.85
N ILE A 122 -10.99 -6.36 7.81
CA ILE A 122 -10.48 -5.01 7.88
C ILE A 122 -11.27 -4.21 8.92
N LYS A 123 -10.58 -3.72 9.94
CA LYS A 123 -11.23 -3.01 11.06
C LYS A 123 -11.39 -1.53 10.76
N ARG A 124 -10.32 -0.89 10.28
CA ARG A 124 -10.29 0.54 9.93
C ARG A 124 -9.36 0.80 8.75
N PRO A 125 -9.70 1.74 7.85
CA PRO A 125 -8.73 2.20 6.86
C PRO A 125 -7.67 3.09 7.51
N TYR A 126 -6.51 3.18 6.86
CA TYR A 126 -5.51 4.19 7.15
C TYR A 126 -5.76 5.42 6.29
N ALA A 127 -5.88 6.57 6.94
CA ALA A 127 -6.07 7.84 6.26
C ALA A 127 -4.70 8.45 5.95
N VAL A 128 -4.46 8.73 4.68
CA VAL A 128 -3.25 9.39 4.19
C VAL A 128 -3.66 10.77 3.67
N SER A 129 -3.05 11.81 4.22
CA SER A 129 -3.29 13.18 3.75
C SER A 129 -2.71 13.38 2.35
N LEU A 130 -3.48 13.97 1.46
CA LEU A 130 -3.06 14.44 0.15
C LEU A 130 -3.16 15.96 0.09
N SER A 131 -2.74 16.66 1.16
CA SER A 131 -3.00 18.09 1.31
C SER A 131 -2.47 18.91 0.13
N GLY A 132 -3.34 19.68 -0.50
CA GLY A 132 -3.04 20.46 -1.70
C GLY A 132 -3.14 19.68 -3.00
N ILE A 133 -3.72 18.47 -3.01
CA ILE A 133 -4.07 17.78 -4.26
C ILE A 133 -5.11 18.60 -5.02
N SER A 134 -4.77 18.97 -6.25
CA SER A 134 -5.68 19.73 -7.11
C SER A 134 -6.82 18.85 -7.64
N GLY A 135 -8.06 19.33 -7.58
CA GLY A 135 -9.20 18.68 -8.21
C GLY A 135 -9.11 18.61 -9.74
N GLY A 136 -9.92 17.75 -10.37
CA GLY A 136 -9.88 17.51 -11.82
C GLY A 136 -10.14 16.04 -12.16
N ASP A 137 -9.48 15.54 -13.20
CA ASP A 137 -9.45 14.10 -13.47
C ASP A 137 -8.75 13.37 -12.32
N PRO A 138 -9.40 12.39 -11.65
CA PRO A 138 -8.83 11.74 -10.47
C PRO A 138 -7.49 11.04 -10.70
N ILE A 139 -7.27 10.51 -11.91
CA ILE A 139 -6.03 9.84 -12.27
C ILE A 139 -4.89 10.87 -12.40
N GLU A 140 -5.13 11.97 -13.11
CA GLU A 140 -4.14 13.05 -13.27
C GLU A 140 -3.80 13.71 -11.93
N ALA A 141 -4.81 14.02 -11.11
CA ALA A 141 -4.63 14.62 -9.80
C ALA A 141 -3.76 13.74 -8.88
N PHE A 142 -4.11 12.45 -8.78
CA PHE A 142 -3.40 11.50 -7.93
C PHE A 142 -1.97 11.25 -8.40
N THR A 143 -1.77 11.02 -9.71
CA THR A 143 -0.42 10.76 -10.24
C THR A 143 0.48 11.98 -10.18
N GLY A 144 -0.06 13.18 -10.40
CA GLY A 144 0.66 14.44 -10.20
C GLY A 144 1.11 14.64 -8.74
N TYR A 145 0.24 14.32 -7.78
CA TYR A 145 0.56 14.39 -6.36
C TYR A 145 1.65 13.39 -5.97
N VAL A 146 1.50 12.12 -6.37
CA VAL A 146 2.49 11.07 -6.10
C VAL A 146 3.84 11.37 -6.75
N GLY A 147 3.84 11.86 -8.00
CA GLY A 147 5.06 12.28 -8.69
C GLY A 147 5.76 13.44 -7.97
N SER A 148 4.97 14.37 -7.42
CA SER A 148 5.51 15.49 -6.62
C SER A 148 6.04 15.05 -5.27
N ALA A 149 5.47 14.03 -4.62
CA ALA A 149 6.03 13.46 -3.40
C ALA A 149 7.32 12.65 -3.71
N GLY A 150 7.36 11.96 -4.86
CA GLY A 150 8.50 11.15 -5.29
C GLY A 150 8.61 9.81 -4.57
N TYR A 151 7.64 9.45 -3.72
CA TYR A 151 7.58 8.17 -3.02
C TYR A 151 6.17 7.61 -3.05
N PHE A 152 6.07 6.30 -3.21
CA PHE A 152 4.81 5.58 -3.14
C PHE A 152 5.07 4.11 -2.81
N MET A 153 4.50 3.64 -1.70
CA MET A 153 4.58 2.27 -1.18
C MET A 153 5.98 1.63 -1.27
N TRP A 154 6.69 1.63 -0.14
CA TRP A 154 7.99 0.97 0.08
C TRP A 154 9.14 1.40 -0.83
N GLY A 155 8.97 2.43 -1.66
CA GLY A 155 10.04 2.87 -2.53
C GLY A 155 9.84 4.25 -3.14
N LYS A 156 10.96 4.74 -3.67
CA LYS A 156 11.06 5.98 -4.41
C LYS A 156 10.53 5.77 -5.83
N VAL A 157 9.75 6.71 -6.31
CA VAL A 157 9.14 6.68 -7.65
C VAL A 157 10.20 7.04 -8.68
N GLU A 158 10.46 6.11 -9.59
CA GLU A 158 11.28 6.34 -10.79
C GLU A 158 10.43 6.95 -11.91
N LYS A 159 9.25 6.36 -12.15
CA LYS A 159 8.38 6.76 -13.26
C LYS A 159 6.92 6.47 -12.97
N ILE A 160 6.03 7.35 -13.46
CA ILE A 160 4.59 7.14 -13.46
C ILE A 160 4.09 7.23 -14.91
N LEU A 161 3.29 6.24 -15.30
CA LEU A 161 2.66 6.15 -16.60
C LEU A 161 1.16 5.99 -16.41
N THR A 162 0.37 6.66 -17.25
CA THR A 162 -1.09 6.60 -17.20
C THR A 162 -1.65 6.07 -18.51
N LYS A 163 -2.81 5.40 -18.45
CA LYS A 163 -3.55 4.94 -19.62
C LYS A 163 -2.69 4.06 -20.55
N ILE A 164 -1.96 3.11 -19.95
CA ILE A 164 -1.17 2.12 -20.71
C ILE A 164 -2.13 1.20 -21.43
N SER A 165 -2.39 1.61 -22.66
CA SER A 165 -3.30 0.98 -23.59
C SER A 165 -2.72 -0.37 -24.04
N PHE A 166 -3.55 -1.08 -24.78
CA PHE A 166 -3.24 -2.35 -25.39
C PHE A 166 -1.84 -2.40 -26.08
N ILE A 167 -1.12 -3.52 -25.93
CA ILE A 167 0.18 -3.79 -26.59
C ILE A 167 -0.04 -4.58 -27.89
N PRO A 168 0.08 -3.99 -29.10
CA PRO A 168 -0.19 -4.60 -30.42
C PRO A 168 0.15 -6.09 -30.60
N GLN A 169 1.26 -6.52 -30.02
CA GLN A 169 1.79 -7.88 -30.11
C GLN A 169 1.07 -8.90 -29.21
N LEU A 170 0.13 -8.46 -28.35
CA LEU A 170 -0.53 -9.25 -27.30
C LEU A 170 -2.07 -9.09 -27.30
N ILE A 171 -2.71 -8.79 -28.44
CA ILE A 171 -4.15 -8.38 -28.52
C ILE A 171 -5.16 -9.38 -27.98
N ASN A 172 -4.75 -10.64 -27.88
CA ASN A 172 -5.57 -11.71 -27.37
C ASN A 172 -5.23 -12.06 -25.91
N LYS A 173 -4.27 -11.37 -25.28
CA LYS A 173 -3.65 -11.73 -23.99
C LYS A 173 -3.53 -10.54 -23.02
N TYR A 174 -3.49 -9.30 -23.53
CA TYR A 174 -3.50 -8.06 -22.76
C TYR A 174 -4.76 -7.27 -23.11
N ASN A 175 -5.86 -7.61 -22.44
CA ASN A 175 -7.19 -7.14 -22.79
C ASN A 175 -7.69 -6.03 -21.85
N THR A 176 -6.94 -5.75 -20.79
CA THR A 176 -7.31 -4.80 -19.75
C THR A 176 -6.26 -3.69 -19.68
N GLN A 177 -6.66 -2.47 -20.06
CA GLN A 177 -5.83 -1.27 -19.93
C GLN A 177 -5.40 -1.07 -18.48
N ILE A 178 -4.12 -0.74 -18.26
CA ILE A 178 -3.59 -0.28 -16.96
C ILE A 178 -3.83 1.22 -16.84
N ASP A 179 -4.61 1.65 -15.85
CA ASP A 179 -4.95 3.06 -15.69
C ASP A 179 -3.76 3.87 -15.17
N ILE A 180 -3.07 3.34 -14.16
CA ILE A 180 -1.84 3.92 -13.59
C ILE A 180 -0.82 2.80 -13.39
N LEU A 181 0.41 3.06 -13.80
CA LEU A 181 1.56 2.22 -13.54
C LEU A 181 2.66 3.06 -12.90
N ILE A 182 3.15 2.62 -11.74
CA ILE A 182 4.20 3.27 -10.98
C ILE A 182 5.39 2.32 -10.93
N LYS A 183 6.52 2.76 -11.48
CA LYS A 183 7.80 2.07 -11.41
C LYS A 183 8.63 2.70 -10.31
N LEU A 184 9.16 1.87 -9.42
CA LEU A 184 10.01 2.28 -8.30
C LEU A 184 11.49 2.05 -8.63
N GLU A 185 12.39 2.80 -8.00
CA GLU A 185 13.85 2.65 -8.21
C GLU A 185 14.38 1.26 -7.81
N ASN A 186 13.68 0.56 -6.90
CA ASN A 186 13.98 -0.83 -6.53
C ASN A 186 13.47 -1.87 -7.56
N LYS A 187 13.03 -1.41 -8.74
CA LYS A 187 12.49 -2.19 -9.87
C LYS A 187 11.12 -2.82 -9.62
N TYR A 188 10.46 -2.52 -8.51
CA TYR A 188 9.08 -2.95 -8.33
C TYR A 188 8.11 -2.13 -9.18
N ILE A 189 7.10 -2.82 -9.68
CA ILE A 189 6.04 -2.26 -10.51
C ILE A 189 4.70 -2.38 -9.75
N ILE A 190 4.06 -1.24 -9.57
CA ILE A 190 2.73 -1.14 -8.98
C ILE A 190 1.74 -0.73 -10.08
N SER A 191 0.69 -1.52 -10.26
CA SER A 191 -0.43 -1.17 -11.14
C SER A 191 -1.65 -0.79 -10.32
N ILE A 192 -2.37 0.25 -10.75
CA ILE A 192 -3.59 0.71 -10.10
C ILE A 192 -4.70 0.77 -11.14
N LYS A 193 -5.81 0.09 -10.84
CA LYS A 193 -7.07 0.21 -11.58
C LYS A 193 -7.92 1.27 -10.89
N TYR A 194 -8.25 2.35 -11.59
CA TYR A 194 -9.22 3.32 -11.11
C TYR A 194 -10.60 2.98 -11.66
N MET A 195 -11.62 2.93 -10.78
CA MET A 195 -12.98 2.63 -11.19
C MET A 195 -14.00 3.45 -10.43
N ASP A 196 -14.80 4.21 -11.17
CA ASP A 196 -15.89 5.00 -10.59
C ASP A 196 -17.14 4.14 -10.35
N ILE A 197 -17.20 3.54 -9.16
CA ILE A 197 -18.33 2.71 -8.71
C ILE A 197 -19.67 3.45 -8.60
N THR A 198 -19.69 4.78 -8.69
CA THR A 198 -20.96 5.52 -8.75
C THR A 198 -21.60 5.45 -10.14
N ARG A 199 -20.81 5.05 -11.15
CA ARG A 199 -21.21 5.02 -12.57
C ARG A 199 -21.22 3.63 -13.17
N THR A 200 -20.75 2.61 -12.45
CA THR A 200 -20.70 1.22 -12.93
C THR A 200 -21.15 0.21 -11.88
N VAL A 201 -21.73 -0.88 -12.36
CA VAL A 201 -22.10 -2.06 -11.54
C VAL A 201 -20.91 -2.99 -11.30
N HIS A 202 -19.85 -2.89 -12.11
CA HIS A 202 -18.66 -3.71 -11.96
C HIS A 202 -17.73 -3.12 -10.90
N MET A 203 -17.18 -3.98 -10.04
CA MET A 203 -16.27 -3.56 -8.96
C MET A 203 -14.78 -3.64 -9.36
N GLY A 204 -14.45 -3.94 -10.62
CA GLY A 204 -13.06 -3.96 -11.10
C GLY A 204 -12.21 -5.16 -10.70
N PHE A 205 -12.78 -6.16 -10.02
CA PHE A 205 -12.06 -7.37 -9.59
C PHE A 205 -11.38 -8.13 -10.74
N SER A 206 -12.07 -8.28 -11.88
CA SER A 206 -11.51 -8.94 -13.07
C SER A 206 -10.29 -8.20 -13.61
N ALA A 207 -10.31 -6.86 -13.61
CA ALA A 207 -9.20 -6.07 -14.12
C ALA A 207 -7.94 -6.22 -13.26
N VAL A 208 -8.11 -6.26 -11.94
CA VAL A 208 -7.00 -6.41 -11.00
C VAL A 208 -6.43 -7.83 -11.04
N ASN A 209 -7.29 -8.84 -11.25
CA ASN A 209 -6.86 -10.20 -11.55
C ASN A 209 -5.96 -10.25 -12.79
N ASP A 210 -6.37 -9.56 -13.86
CA ASP A 210 -5.60 -9.50 -15.09
C ASP A 210 -4.25 -8.82 -14.86
N TYR A 211 -4.19 -7.74 -14.08
CA TYR A 211 -2.92 -7.08 -13.76
C TYR A 211 -1.95 -8.01 -13.04
N LEU A 212 -2.41 -8.78 -12.06
CA LEU A 212 -1.59 -9.80 -11.40
C LEU A 212 -1.08 -10.85 -12.42
N ARG A 213 -1.91 -11.24 -13.39
CA ARG A 213 -1.51 -12.14 -14.48
C ARG A 213 -0.55 -11.51 -15.49
N TYR A 214 -0.44 -10.19 -15.54
CA TYR A 214 0.54 -9.49 -16.37
C TYR A 214 1.95 -9.48 -15.75
N GLY A 215 2.09 -9.94 -14.51
CA GLY A 215 3.38 -10.07 -13.84
C GLY A 215 3.89 -8.81 -13.16
N VAL A 216 3.01 -7.85 -12.90
CA VAL A 216 3.30 -6.71 -12.01
C VAL A 216 3.56 -7.23 -10.59
N ASP A 217 4.41 -6.55 -9.84
CA ASP A 217 4.75 -6.97 -8.48
C ASP A 217 3.60 -6.69 -7.50
N TYR A 218 2.85 -5.62 -7.73
CA TYR A 218 1.71 -5.21 -6.90
C TYR A 218 0.55 -4.70 -7.76
N ALA A 219 -0.68 -5.07 -7.37
CA ALA A 219 -1.90 -4.59 -8.01
C ALA A 219 -2.83 -3.96 -6.97
N VAL A 220 -3.43 -2.81 -7.32
CA VAL A 220 -4.33 -2.06 -6.44
C VAL A 220 -5.61 -1.73 -7.18
N LEU A 221 -6.74 -1.95 -6.52
CA LEU A 221 -8.02 -1.39 -6.94
C LEU A 221 -8.27 -0.07 -6.21
N MET A 222 -8.57 0.98 -6.96
CA MET A 222 -8.84 2.31 -6.42
C MET A 222 -10.21 2.81 -6.88
N HIS A 223 -11.06 3.20 -5.93
CA HIS A 223 -12.37 3.79 -6.20
C HIS A 223 -12.41 5.25 -5.71
N PRO A 224 -13.31 6.10 -6.23
CA PRO A 224 -13.67 7.32 -5.53
C PRO A 224 -14.29 6.97 -4.17
N TYR A 225 -14.04 7.82 -3.18
CA TYR A 225 -14.63 7.64 -1.86
C TYR A 225 -16.14 7.92 -1.90
N VAL A 226 -16.94 7.01 -1.33
CA VAL A 226 -18.41 7.15 -1.25
C VAL A 226 -18.91 6.97 0.17
N ASN A 227 -18.71 5.80 0.75
CA ASN A 227 -19.14 5.49 2.11
C ASN A 227 -18.25 4.38 2.70
N PRO A 228 -17.84 4.48 3.98
CA PRO A 228 -16.98 3.49 4.62
C PRO A 228 -17.48 2.04 4.54
N GLY A 229 -18.79 1.80 4.64
CA GLY A 229 -19.38 0.46 4.64
C GLY A 229 -19.20 -0.26 3.30
N VAL A 230 -19.39 0.47 2.19
CA VAL A 230 -19.15 -0.04 0.84
C VAL A 230 -17.69 -0.45 0.67
N HIS A 231 -16.77 0.45 1.04
CA HIS A 231 -15.34 0.18 0.89
C HIS A 231 -14.86 -0.99 1.76
N ARG A 232 -15.33 -1.12 3.01
CA ARG A 232 -15.02 -2.30 3.83
C ARG A 232 -15.53 -3.59 3.19
N SER A 233 -16.74 -3.58 2.63
CA SER A 233 -17.31 -4.74 1.94
C SER A 233 -16.48 -5.16 0.73
N VAL A 234 -16.09 -4.20 -0.13
CA VAL A 234 -15.22 -4.46 -1.29
C VAL A 234 -13.88 -5.04 -0.86
N ALA A 235 -13.27 -4.46 0.17
CA ALA A 235 -11.96 -4.86 0.66
C ALA A 235 -11.96 -6.27 1.28
N ASN A 236 -12.98 -6.60 2.07
CA ASN A 236 -13.15 -7.96 2.62
C ASN A 236 -13.40 -8.97 1.50
N ARG A 237 -14.22 -8.64 0.49
CA ARG A 237 -14.45 -9.52 -0.66
C ARG A 237 -13.17 -9.78 -1.46
N LEU A 238 -12.31 -8.78 -1.63
CA LEU A 238 -10.98 -8.98 -2.23
C LEU A 238 -10.10 -9.95 -1.43
N ALA A 239 -10.25 -10.01 -0.11
CA ALA A 239 -9.48 -10.93 0.73
C ALA A 239 -9.93 -12.39 0.55
N GLU A 240 -11.20 -12.61 0.20
CA GLU A 240 -11.82 -13.92 0.03
C GLU A 240 -11.65 -14.51 -1.38
N LEU A 241 -11.29 -13.69 -2.38
CA LEU A 241 -11.17 -14.11 -3.78
C LEU A 241 -9.73 -14.55 -4.15
N GLU A 242 -9.58 -15.20 -5.30
CA GLU A 242 -8.27 -15.59 -5.88
C GLU A 242 -7.32 -14.41 -6.21
N ILE A 243 -7.80 -13.18 -6.05
CA ILE A 243 -7.03 -11.93 -6.16
C ILE A 243 -6.60 -11.38 -4.80
N SER A 244 -6.50 -12.24 -3.79
CA SER A 244 -6.13 -11.88 -2.43
C SER A 244 -4.81 -11.11 -2.28
N PRO A 245 -3.80 -11.16 -3.17
CA PRO A 245 -2.65 -10.25 -3.05
C PRO A 245 -2.98 -8.78 -3.34
N SER A 246 -4.13 -8.47 -3.92
CA SER A 246 -4.47 -7.11 -4.37
C SER A 246 -4.73 -6.16 -3.21
N GLY A 247 -4.21 -4.93 -3.33
CA GLY A 247 -4.53 -3.81 -2.45
C GLY A 247 -5.87 -3.16 -2.78
N TYR A 248 -6.39 -2.39 -1.83
CA TYR A 248 -7.62 -1.62 -2.02
C TYR A 248 -7.55 -0.24 -1.39
N MET A 249 -7.87 0.77 -2.18
CA MET A 249 -7.83 2.17 -1.79
C MET A 249 -9.09 2.90 -2.22
N ALA A 250 -9.44 3.96 -1.48
CA ALA A 250 -10.48 4.90 -1.86
C ALA A 250 -9.91 6.33 -1.86
N LEU A 251 -10.10 7.05 -2.96
CA LEU A 251 -9.60 8.40 -3.16
C LEU A 251 -10.72 9.41 -2.91
N ASP A 252 -10.51 10.27 -1.93
CA ASP A 252 -11.40 11.39 -1.61
C ASP A 252 -10.71 12.70 -2.01
N LEU A 253 -10.98 13.16 -3.23
CA LEU A 253 -10.44 14.43 -3.72
C LEU A 253 -11.07 15.64 -3.03
N VAL A 254 -12.26 15.50 -2.45
CA VAL A 254 -12.97 16.61 -1.81
C VAL A 254 -12.32 16.92 -0.46
N ASN A 255 -12.01 15.88 0.30
CA ASN A 255 -11.34 16.02 1.60
C ASN A 255 -9.82 15.88 1.51
N GLU A 256 -9.26 15.72 0.31
CA GLU A 256 -7.82 15.54 0.06
C GLU A 256 -7.23 14.35 0.84
N ILE A 257 -7.91 13.20 0.82
CA ILE A 257 -7.51 12.00 1.58
C ILE A 257 -7.47 10.76 0.69
N LEU A 258 -6.43 9.95 0.85
CA LEU A 258 -6.40 8.57 0.38
C LEU A 258 -6.68 7.64 1.57
N TYR A 259 -7.74 6.84 1.47
CA TYR A 259 -8.03 5.79 2.42
C TYR A 259 -7.46 4.47 1.93
N ILE A 260 -6.49 3.92 2.66
CA ILE A 260 -5.95 2.59 2.41
C ILE A 260 -6.74 1.59 3.24
N TYR A 261 -7.59 0.80 2.60
CA TYR A 261 -8.37 -0.26 3.25
C TYR A 261 -7.59 -1.57 3.29
N ARG A 262 -6.65 -1.75 2.36
CA ARG A 262 -5.78 -2.91 2.30
C ARG A 262 -4.50 -2.57 1.56
N PHE A 263 -3.35 -2.80 2.17
CA PHE A 263 -2.08 -2.77 1.45
C PHE A 263 -1.98 -3.95 0.48
N PRO A 264 -1.44 -3.76 -0.73
CA PRO A 264 -1.16 -4.88 -1.61
C PRO A 264 -0.07 -5.79 -1.02
N ARG A 265 -0.06 -7.04 -1.48
CA ARG A 265 0.97 -8.04 -1.22
C ARG A 265 1.67 -8.41 -2.52
N HIS A 266 2.88 -8.93 -2.42
CA HIS A 266 3.69 -9.30 -3.56
C HIS A 266 2.96 -10.36 -4.36
N ASN A 267 3.02 -10.19 -5.66
CA ASN A 267 2.34 -11.06 -6.58
C ASN A 267 2.96 -12.46 -6.61
N THR A 268 2.36 -13.41 -5.88
CA THR A 268 2.77 -14.83 -5.91
C THR A 268 2.20 -15.59 -7.10
N TYR A 269 1.50 -14.95 -8.05
CA TYR A 269 0.89 -15.66 -9.18
C TYR A 269 1.95 -16.27 -10.10
N LEU A 270 3.08 -15.56 -10.29
CA LEU A 270 4.18 -15.98 -11.15
C LEU A 270 4.92 -17.23 -10.65
N SER A 271 4.97 -17.44 -9.34
CA SER A 271 5.61 -18.62 -8.73
C SER A 271 4.72 -19.85 -8.74
N LYS A 272 3.40 -19.69 -8.88
CA LYS A 272 2.42 -20.79 -8.88
C LYS A 272 2.14 -21.40 -10.26
N TYR A 273 2.37 -20.65 -11.35
CA TYR A 273 1.97 -21.09 -12.71
C TYR A 273 3.09 -20.91 -13.76
N ILE A 274 3.88 -21.96 -13.99
CA ILE A 274 5.01 -21.99 -14.95
C ILE A 274 4.59 -21.60 -16.38
N SER A 275 3.38 -21.98 -16.82
CA SER A 275 2.87 -21.63 -18.16
C SER A 275 2.50 -20.16 -18.33
N SER A 276 2.20 -19.46 -17.23
CA SER A 276 1.92 -18.00 -17.23
C SER A 276 3.22 -17.18 -17.13
N HIS A 277 4.33 -17.82 -16.75
CA HIS A 277 5.61 -17.18 -16.51
C HIS A 277 6.20 -16.53 -17.78
N SER A 278 6.27 -17.26 -18.90
CA SER A 278 6.89 -16.72 -20.14
C SER A 278 6.14 -15.51 -20.72
N GLN A 279 4.81 -15.48 -20.61
CA GLN A 279 3.96 -14.39 -21.09
C GLN A 279 4.02 -13.18 -20.16
N SER A 280 3.97 -13.43 -18.85
CA SER A 280 4.14 -12.39 -17.85
C SER A 280 5.53 -11.75 -17.91
N MET A 281 6.57 -12.54 -18.22
CA MET A 281 7.93 -12.02 -18.40
C MET A 281 8.06 -11.13 -19.64
N ALA A 282 7.35 -11.43 -20.74
CA ALA A 282 7.31 -10.56 -21.92
C ALA A 282 6.58 -9.23 -21.63
N LEU A 283 5.45 -9.29 -20.91
CA LEU A 283 4.72 -8.12 -20.46
C LEU A 283 5.54 -7.27 -19.49
N ARG A 284 6.16 -7.92 -18.50
CA ARG A 284 7.08 -7.28 -17.55
C ARG A 284 8.25 -6.63 -18.28
N SER A 285 8.90 -7.31 -19.22
CA SER A 285 10.01 -6.75 -20.00
C SER A 285 9.58 -5.52 -20.80
N TYR A 286 8.39 -5.53 -21.38
CA TYR A 286 7.83 -4.34 -22.03
C TYR A 286 7.60 -3.21 -21.03
N ILE A 287 6.94 -3.49 -19.89
CA ILE A 287 6.70 -2.50 -18.84
C ILE A 287 8.02 -1.92 -18.31
N GLU A 288 9.04 -2.74 -18.11
CA GLU A 288 10.38 -2.31 -17.67
C GLU A 288 11.09 -1.43 -18.71
N SER A 289 10.77 -1.61 -20.01
CA SER A 289 11.29 -0.81 -21.11
C SER A 289 10.61 0.55 -21.29
N LEU A 290 9.42 0.75 -20.70
CA LEU A 290 8.68 2.00 -20.78
C LEU A 290 9.33 3.09 -19.95
#